data_AF-I9KQ46-F1
#
_entry.id   AF-I9KQ46-F1
#
_cell.length_a   1.000
_cell.length_b   1.000
_cell.length_c   1.000
_cell.angle_alpha   90.00
_cell.angle_beta   90.00
_cell.angle_gamma   90.00
#
_symmetry.space_group_name_H-M   'P 1'
#
loop_
_entity.id
_entity.type
_entity.pdbx_description
1 polymer ?
#
loop_
_entity_poly.entity_id
_entity_poly.type
_entity_poly.pdbx_seq_one_letter_code
_entity_poly.pdbx_strand_id
1 'polypeptide(L)'
;MDWLTLPDAAVQLQVPVTRVRQMVRDRTLLARREDGVLRVPAEFISDGVVVKGLPGLLTLLADAGFADDEALDWLFREDPSLPGTPIQALIDNRGKEVKRRAQALAF
;
A
#
# COMPACT_ATOMS: atom_id res chain seq x y z
N MET A 1 9.32 7.78 -5.68
CA MET A 1 8.70 6.50 -5.32
C MET A 1 9.74 5.43 -5.54
N ASP A 2 10.14 4.77 -4.47
CA ASP A 2 11.15 3.72 -4.52
C ASP A 2 10.48 2.34 -4.53
N TRP A 3 11.06 1.39 -5.26
CA TRP A 3 10.51 0.06 -5.43
C TRP A 3 11.45 -1.00 -4.86
N LEU A 4 10.91 -1.87 -4.02
CA LEU A 4 11.61 -3.00 -3.44
C LEU A 4 11.26 -4.29 -4.15
N THR A 5 12.26 -5.12 -4.43
CA THR A 5 11.97 -6.52 -4.77
C THR A 5 11.37 -7.23 -3.56
N LEU A 6 10.66 -8.34 -3.78
CA LEU A 6 10.11 -9.10 -2.64
C LEU A 6 11.19 -9.57 -1.64
N PRO A 7 12.40 -10.00 -2.07
CA PRO A 7 13.52 -10.24 -1.15
C PRO A 7 13.92 -9.01 -0.33
N ASP A 8 14.03 -7.83 -0.93
CA ASP A 8 14.43 -6.61 -0.20
C ASP A 8 13.37 -6.19 0.83
N ALA A 9 12.09 -6.27 0.44
CA ALA A 9 10.98 -6.06 1.35
C ALA A 9 10.99 -7.06 2.52
N ALA A 10 11.40 -8.31 2.27
CA ALA A 10 11.51 -9.34 3.29
C ALA A 10 12.62 -9.02 4.31
N VAL A 11 13.75 -8.50 3.83
CA VAL A 11 14.85 -8.01 4.69
C VAL A 11 14.36 -6.85 5.56
N GLN A 12 13.67 -5.86 4.98
CA GLN A 12 13.17 -4.72 5.74
C GLN A 12 12.13 -5.12 6.79
N LEU A 13 11.21 -6.02 6.44
CA LEU A 13 10.17 -6.53 7.36
C LEU A 13 10.70 -7.57 8.36
N GLN A 14 11.95 -8.01 8.23
CA GLN A 14 12.55 -9.08 9.04
C GLN A 14 11.73 -10.39 9.01
N VAL A 15 11.19 -10.73 7.84
CA VAL A 15 10.40 -11.96 7.61
C VAL A 15 10.94 -12.75 6.43
N PRO A 16 10.62 -14.06 6.30
CA PRO A 16 10.94 -14.80 5.08
C PRO A 16 10.26 -14.22 3.84
N VAL A 17 10.89 -14.32 2.66
CA VAL A 17 10.30 -13.85 1.39
C VAL A 17 8.96 -14.51 1.06
N THR A 18 8.74 -15.75 1.52
CA THR A 18 7.46 -16.45 1.41
C THR A 18 6.35 -15.74 2.17
N ARG A 19 6.66 -15.09 3.30
CA ARG A 19 5.71 -14.26 4.04
C ARG A 19 5.33 -13.02 3.24
N VAL A 20 6.28 -12.35 2.60
CA VAL A 20 5.99 -11.19 1.73
C VAL A 20 5.11 -11.60 0.54
N ARG A 21 5.41 -12.73 -0.11
CA ARG A 21 4.55 -13.28 -1.18
C ARG A 21 3.13 -13.55 -0.69
N GLN A 22 2.99 -14.10 0.52
CA GLN A 22 1.69 -14.32 1.14
C GLN A 22 1.00 -12.98 1.45
N MET A 23 1.72 -11.97 1.91
CA MET A 23 1.16 -10.63 2.17
C MET A 23 0.61 -9.96 0.91
N VAL A 24 1.29 -10.12 -0.23
CA VAL A 24 0.81 -9.67 -1.54
C VAL A 24 -0.44 -10.45 -1.94
N ARG A 25 -0.43 -11.78 -1.80
CA ARG A 25 -1.60 -12.63 -2.10
C ARG A 25 -2.82 -12.28 -1.25
N ASP A 26 -2.61 -11.95 0.02
CA ASP A 26 -3.64 -11.59 0.98
C ASP A 26 -4.05 -10.11 0.89
N ARG A 27 -3.50 -9.35 -0.07
CA ARG A 27 -3.70 -7.90 -0.23
C ARG A 27 -3.43 -7.08 1.04
N THR A 28 -2.50 -7.55 1.85
CA THR A 28 -1.94 -6.76 2.96
C THR A 28 -0.76 -5.89 2.51
N LEU A 29 -0.19 -6.23 1.36
CA LEU A 29 0.69 -5.40 0.53
C LEU A 29 0.17 -5.47 -0.91
N LEU A 30 0.41 -4.43 -1.70
CA LEU A 30 0.24 -4.49 -3.16
C LEU A 30 1.60 -4.48 -3.85
N ALA A 31 1.67 -5.09 -5.03
CA ALA A 31 2.87 -5.16 -5.83
C ALA A 31 2.53 -4.95 -7.31
N ARG A 32 3.43 -4.31 -8.04
CA ARG A 32 3.33 -4.11 -9.50
C ARG A 32 4.56 -4.71 -10.18
N ARG A 33 4.41 -5.13 -11.43
CA ARG A 33 5.57 -5.54 -12.24
C ARG A 33 6.25 -4.32 -12.83
N GLU A 34 7.44 -4.03 -12.34
CA GLU A 34 8.35 -3.00 -12.86
C GLU A 34 9.51 -3.71 -13.57
N ASP A 35 9.70 -3.41 -14.85
CA ASP A 35 10.68 -4.09 -15.73
C ASP A 35 10.56 -5.63 -15.70
N GLY A 36 9.33 -6.13 -15.63
CA GLY A 36 9.04 -7.58 -15.58
C GLY A 36 9.26 -8.22 -14.19
N VAL A 37 9.74 -7.46 -13.21
CA VAL A 37 10.00 -7.94 -11.84
C VAL A 37 8.87 -7.47 -10.93
N LEU A 38 8.29 -8.39 -10.14
CA LEU A 38 7.28 -8.03 -9.15
C LEU A 38 7.92 -7.27 -7.98
N ARG A 39 7.51 -6.02 -7.78
CA ARG A 39 8.05 -5.12 -6.75
C ARG A 39 6.94 -4.52 -5.91
N VAL A 40 7.26 -4.21 -4.65
CA VAL A 40 6.38 -3.47 -3.73
C VAL A 40 6.92 -2.06 -3.54
N PRO A 41 6.06 -1.05 -3.36
CA PRO A 41 6.52 0.28 -2.98
C PRO A 41 7.26 0.25 -1.63
N ALA A 42 8.38 0.95 -1.52
CA ALA A 42 9.14 1.04 -0.27
C ALA A 42 8.32 1.73 0.84
N GLU A 43 7.48 2.68 0.46
CA GLU A 43 6.60 3.47 1.34
C GLU A 43 5.55 2.62 2.07
N PHE A 44 5.36 1.36 1.71
CA PHE A 44 4.47 0.44 2.44
C PHE A 44 5.09 -0.10 3.73
N ILE A 45 6.39 0.08 3.94
CA ILE A 45 7.14 -0.42 5.08
C ILE A 45 7.71 0.77 5.86
N SER A 46 7.42 0.84 7.16
CA SER A 46 7.99 1.81 8.08
C SER A 46 8.40 1.11 9.36
N ASP A 47 9.59 1.42 9.87
CA ASP A 47 10.09 0.89 11.15
C ASP A 47 10.05 -0.65 11.25
N GLY A 48 10.32 -1.33 10.13
CA GLY A 48 10.33 -2.79 10.03
C GLY A 48 8.95 -3.46 10.02
N VAL A 49 7.87 -2.68 9.90
CA VAL A 49 6.50 -3.20 9.82
C VAL A 49 5.75 -2.60 8.63
N VAL A 50 4.66 -3.24 8.22
CA VAL A 50 3.75 -2.65 7.24
C VAL A 50 3.07 -1.43 7.83
N VAL A 51 3.00 -0.35 7.04
CA VAL A 51 2.37 0.91 7.45
C VAL A 51 1.00 0.66 8.07
N LYS A 52 0.82 1.22 9.27
CA LYS A 52 -0.38 1.01 10.07
C LYS A 52 -1.63 1.47 9.31
N GLY A 53 -2.59 0.56 9.20
CA GLY A 53 -3.87 0.84 8.55
C GLY A 53 -3.87 0.66 7.03
N LEU A 54 -2.72 0.41 6.41
CA LEU A 54 -2.64 0.07 4.98
C LEU A 54 -3.47 -1.19 4.66
N PRO A 55 -3.32 -2.34 5.35
CA PRO A 55 -4.11 -3.53 5.02
C PRO A 55 -5.62 -3.29 5.03
N GLY A 56 -6.12 -2.57 6.05
CA GLY A 56 -7.55 -2.26 6.15
C GLY A 56 -8.03 -1.26 5.09
N LEU A 57 -7.16 -0.38 4.60
CA LEU A 57 -7.47 0.50 3.47
C LEU A 57 -7.50 -0.28 2.16
N LEU A 58 -6.57 -1.21 1.95
CA LEU A 58 -6.54 -2.09 0.78
C LEU A 58 -7.79 -2.97 0.70
N THR A 59 -8.23 -3.53 1.83
CA THR A 59 -9.52 -4.23 1.92
C THR A 59 -10.67 -3.34 1.49
N LEU A 60 -10.72 -2.11 1.98
CA LEU A 60 -11.81 -1.18 1.65
C LEU A 60 -11.82 -0.77 0.17
N LEU A 61 -10.65 -0.55 -0.43
CA LEU A 61 -10.54 -0.27 -1.88
C LEU A 61 -10.95 -1.48 -2.71
N ALA A 62 -10.56 -2.69 -2.30
CA ALA A 62 -10.97 -3.93 -2.97
C ALA A 62 -12.49 -4.16 -2.87
N ASP A 63 -13.10 -3.89 -1.71
CA ASP A 63 -14.55 -3.96 -1.52
C ASP A 63 -15.29 -2.90 -2.38
N ALA A 64 -14.64 -1.77 -2.65
CA ALA A 64 -15.11 -0.75 -3.60
C ALA A 64 -14.86 -1.11 -5.09
N GLY A 65 -14.28 -2.28 -5.37
CA GLY A 65 -14.08 -2.80 -6.72
C GLY A 65 -12.77 -2.38 -7.40
N PHE A 66 -11.83 -1.73 -6.68
CA PHE A 66 -10.55 -1.33 -7.26
C PHE A 66 -9.69 -2.56 -7.58
N ALA A 67 -9.08 -2.57 -8.76
CA ALA A 67 -7.99 -3.49 -9.06
C ALA A 67 -6.72 -3.10 -8.27
N ASP A 68 -5.81 -4.06 -8.06
CA ASP A 68 -4.57 -3.82 -7.31
C ASP A 68 -3.74 -2.66 -7.92
N ASP A 69 -3.69 -2.55 -9.25
CA ASP A 69 -3.00 -1.45 -9.93
C ASP A 69 -3.71 -0.10 -9.75
N GLU A 70 -5.05 -0.08 -9.77
CA GLU A 70 -5.82 1.14 -9.53
C GLU A 70 -5.70 1.62 -8.08
N ALA A 71 -5.69 0.68 -7.13
CA ALA A 71 -5.47 0.97 -5.72
C ALA A 71 -4.05 1.52 -5.48
N LEU A 72 -3.03 0.95 -6.14
CA LEU A 72 -1.69 1.52 -6.14
C LEU A 72 -1.69 2.95 -6.69
N ASP A 73 -2.24 3.18 -7.88
CA ASP A 73 -2.27 4.52 -8.47
C ASP A 73 -3.02 5.51 -7.57
N TRP A 74 -4.12 5.08 -6.94
CA TRP A 74 -4.87 5.90 -5.99
C TRP A 74 -4.04 6.26 -4.75
N LEU A 75 -3.30 5.31 -4.18
CA LEU A 75 -2.48 5.51 -2.98
C LEU A 75 -1.36 6.54 -3.17
N PHE A 76 -0.81 6.62 -4.40
CA PHE A 76 0.32 7.48 -4.74
C PHE A 76 -0.08 8.73 -5.53
N ARG A 77 -1.37 8.91 -5.85
CA ARG A 77 -1.88 10.14 -6.47
C ARG A 77 -1.98 11.25 -5.43
N GLU A 78 -1.50 12.44 -5.78
CA GLU A 78 -1.73 13.63 -4.96
C GLU A 78 -3.22 13.92 -4.85
N ASP A 79 -3.69 14.14 -3.62
CA ASP A 79 -5.07 14.52 -3.35
C ASP A 79 -5.05 15.96 -2.82
N PRO A 80 -5.57 16.96 -3.56
CA PRO A 80 -5.58 18.36 -3.10
C PRO A 80 -6.33 18.59 -1.79
N SER A 81 -7.17 17.64 -1.36
CA SER A 81 -7.85 17.69 -0.08
C SER A 81 -7.02 17.13 1.09
N LEU A 82 -5.86 16.50 0.81
CA LEU A 82 -4.87 16.03 1.78
C LEU A 82 -3.53 16.76 1.56
N PRO A 83 -2.71 16.93 2.61
CA PRO A 83 -1.30 17.20 2.40
C PRO A 83 -0.63 15.97 1.77
N GLY A 84 -0.38 16.02 0.46
CA GLY A 84 0.36 15.00 -0.29
C GLY A 84 -0.52 13.84 -0.80
N THR A 85 -0.02 12.61 -0.68
CA THR A 85 -0.67 11.40 -1.16
C THR A 85 -1.34 10.61 -0.04
N PRO A 86 -2.34 9.76 -0.32
CA PRO A 86 -2.94 8.88 0.67
C PRO A 86 -1.94 8.01 1.45
N ILE A 87 -0.89 7.48 0.81
CA ILE A 87 0.14 6.71 1.50
C ILE A 87 0.97 7.58 2.44
N GLN A 88 1.33 8.81 2.04
CA GLN A 88 2.05 9.74 2.92
C GLN A 88 1.19 10.10 4.13
N ALA A 89 -0.11 10.34 3.91
CA ALA A 89 -1.05 10.58 5.00
C ALA A 89 -1.18 9.38 5.96
N LEU A 90 -1.08 8.13 5.48
CA LEU A 90 -1.02 6.96 6.35
C LEU A 90 0.25 6.93 7.20
N ILE A 91 1.41 7.19 6.60
CA ILE A 91 2.72 7.25 7.28
C ILE A 91 2.71 8.36 8.35
N ASP A 92 2.14 9.52 8.03
CA ASP A 92 1.99 10.68 8.92
C ASP A 92 0.93 10.47 10.03
N ASN A 93 0.44 9.25 10.24
CA ASN A 93 -0.63 8.90 11.20
C ASN A 93 -1.99 9.61 10.94
N ARG A 94 -2.26 10.07 9.73
CA ARG A 94 -3.54 10.68 9.29
C ARG A 94 -4.51 9.67 8.65
N GLY A 95 -4.41 8.39 9.01
CA GLY A 95 -5.19 7.31 8.37
C GLY A 95 -6.72 7.44 8.45
N LYS A 96 -7.27 8.18 9.41
CA LYS A 96 -8.72 8.47 9.46
C LYS A 96 -9.19 9.27 8.24
N GLU A 97 -8.42 10.26 7.84
CA GLU A 97 -8.74 11.14 6.71
C GLU A 97 -8.66 10.38 5.39
N VAL A 98 -7.70 9.46 5.27
CA VAL A 98 -7.53 8.58 4.11
C VAL A 98 -8.71 7.62 3.98
N LYS A 99 -9.09 6.95 5.08
CA LYS A 99 -10.23 6.03 5.08
C LYS A 99 -11.54 6.72 4.70
N ARG A 100 -11.78 7.95 5.17
CA ARG A 100 -12.97 8.73 4.79
C ARG A 100 -13.07 8.94 3.28
N ARG A 101 -11.94 9.14 2.60
CA ARG A 101 -11.90 9.34 1.14
C ARG A 101 -12.13 8.04 0.39
N ALA A 102 -11.45 6.99 0.81
CA ALA A 102 -11.66 5.68 0.21
C ALA A 102 -13.13 5.23 0.36
N GLN A 103 -13.77 5.54 1.50
CA GLN A 103 -15.22 5.32 1.68
C GLN A 103 -16.06 6.15 0.72
N ALA A 104 -15.72 7.42 0.49
CA ALA A 104 -16.45 8.27 -0.46
C ALA A 104 -16.36 7.80 -1.93
N LEU A 105 -15.44 6.88 -2.26
CA LEU A 105 -15.35 6.26 -3.59
C LEU A 105 -16.24 5.02 -3.72
N ALA A 106 -16.71 4.47 -2.59
CA ALA A 106 -17.52 3.25 -2.53
C ALA A 106 -19.04 3.53 -2.56
N PHE A 107 -19.45 4.80 -2.68
CA PHE A 107 -20.84 5.28 -2.72
C PHE A 107 -21.06 6.15 -3.96
#